data_AF-A0A2N5YKN3-F1
#
_entry.id   AF-A0A2N5YKN3-F1
#
_cell.length_a   1.000
_cell.length_b   1.000
_cell.length_c   1.000
_cell.angle_alpha   90.00
_cell.angle_beta   90.00
_cell.angle_gamma   90.00
#
_symmetry.space_group_name_H-M   'P 1'
#
loop_
_entity.id
_entity.type
_entity.pdbx_description
1 polymer ?
#
loop_
_entity_poly.entity_id
_entity_poly.type
_entity_poly.pdbx_seq_one_letter_code
_entity_poly.pdbx_strand_id
1 'polypeptide(L)'
;NVNNRDSLMEIISETFMNSNSFLKENDRAETAAIILVGGWVEGLYIATKIARATDQNSEIIDRIVHQRLSLATLISLLEEYEDNDENVSSLLPELRAIKAIYDKIQVASSDIVAETDAESGKTIIKSNTESSISPEVFEELCVKTDEFRTKIVS
;
A
#
# COMPACT_ATOMS: atom_id res chain seq x y z
N ASN A 1 -1.73 -18.58 14.51
CA ASN A 1 -0.41 -18.35 13.87
C ASN A 1 -0.27 -16.91 13.37
N VAL A 2 -0.35 -15.93 14.28
CA VAL A 2 -0.19 -14.48 14.00
C VAL A 2 1.27 -14.04 14.07
N ASN A 3 2.11 -14.77 14.84
CA ASN A 3 3.54 -14.48 15.04
C ASN A 3 4.36 -14.32 13.75
N ASN A 4 4.07 -15.09 12.69
CA ASN A 4 4.85 -14.99 11.45
C ASN A 4 4.60 -13.68 10.68
N ARG A 5 3.42 -13.08 10.86
CA ARG A 5 3.02 -11.86 10.14
C ARG A 5 3.68 -10.63 10.77
N ASP A 6 3.75 -10.61 12.10
CA ASP A 6 4.47 -9.58 12.85
C ASP A 6 5.97 -9.67 12.58
N SER A 7 6.55 -10.88 12.57
CA SER A 7 7.97 -11.07 12.22
C SER A 7 8.28 -10.64 10.78
N LEU A 8 7.40 -10.93 9.81
CA LEU A 8 7.57 -10.44 8.44
C LEU A 8 7.47 -8.91 8.34
N MET A 9 6.53 -8.31 9.06
CA MET A 9 6.37 -6.86 9.08
C MET A 9 7.56 -6.16 9.76
N GLU A 10 8.09 -6.77 10.81
CA GLU A 10 9.29 -6.34 11.52
C GLU A 10 10.52 -6.44 10.62
N ILE A 11 10.71 -7.55 9.89
CA ILE A 11 11.79 -7.72 8.92
C ILE A 11 11.69 -6.69 7.78
N ILE A 12 10.49 -6.45 7.25
CA ILE A 12 10.27 -5.42 6.21
C ILE A 12 10.61 -4.04 6.77
N SER A 13 10.17 -3.73 7.99
CA SER A 13 10.41 -2.43 8.64
C SER A 13 11.89 -2.23 8.97
N GLU A 14 12.57 -3.28 9.44
CA GLU A 14 14.00 -3.27 9.75
C GLU A 14 14.85 -3.17 8.49
N THR A 15 14.51 -3.94 7.44
CA THR A 15 15.15 -3.83 6.12
C THR A 15 14.93 -2.45 5.51
N PHE A 16 13.73 -1.87 5.69
CA PHE A 16 13.40 -0.52 5.27
C PHE A 16 14.24 0.53 6.01
N MET A 17 14.30 0.47 7.34
CA MET A 17 15.08 1.41 8.17
C MET A 17 16.58 1.30 7.91
N ASN A 18 17.11 0.08 7.77
CA ASN A 18 18.52 -0.15 7.47
C ASN A 18 18.89 0.31 6.07
N SER A 19 18.04 0.04 5.06
CA SER A 19 18.26 0.54 3.70
C SER A 19 18.20 2.06 3.67
N ASN A 20 17.21 2.67 4.32
CA ASN A 20 17.08 4.12 4.42
C ASN A 20 18.30 4.77 5.10
N SER A 21 18.82 4.15 6.16
CA SER A 21 20.00 4.65 6.88
C SER A 21 21.27 4.53 6.03
N PHE A 22 21.50 3.38 5.39
CA PHE A 22 22.65 3.15 4.51
C PHE A 22 22.66 4.09 3.29
N LEU A 23 21.48 4.44 2.79
CA LEU A 23 21.33 5.26 1.59
C LEU A 23 21.38 6.77 1.89
N LYS A 24 20.95 7.22 3.08
CA LYS A 24 21.19 8.57 3.59
C LYS A 24 22.67 8.88 3.80
N GLU A 25 23.46 7.89 4.18
CA GLU A 25 24.89 8.06 4.53
C GLU A 25 25.80 8.20 3.29
N ASN A 26 25.29 7.95 2.07
CA ASN A 26 26.07 7.90 0.83
C ASN A 26 25.63 8.91 -0.26
N ASP A 27 24.83 9.95 0.08
CA ASP A 27 24.35 10.95 -0.91
C ASP A 27 23.55 10.32 -2.09
N ARG A 28 22.82 9.23 -1.82
CA ARG A 28 22.02 8.48 -2.82
C ARG A 28 20.59 8.24 -2.35
N ALA A 29 20.03 9.18 -1.59
CA ALA A 29 18.67 9.10 -1.08
C ALA A 29 17.63 9.05 -2.21
N GLU A 30 17.93 9.67 -3.36
CA GLU A 30 17.12 9.66 -4.57
C GLU A 30 17.08 8.26 -5.20
N THR A 31 18.23 7.59 -5.30
CA THR A 31 18.29 6.20 -5.79
C THR A 31 17.52 5.25 -4.87
N ALA A 32 17.59 5.47 -3.55
CA ALA A 32 16.83 4.70 -2.57
C ALA A 32 15.32 4.86 -2.78
N ALA A 33 14.87 6.10 -2.93
CA ALA A 33 13.47 6.42 -3.19
C ALA A 33 12.97 5.72 -4.47
N ILE A 34 13.76 5.73 -5.54
CA ILE A 34 13.44 5.02 -6.79
C ILE A 34 13.32 3.50 -6.58
N ILE A 35 14.25 2.89 -5.85
CA ILE A 35 14.20 1.45 -5.53
C ILE A 35 12.93 1.12 -4.72
N LEU A 36 12.56 1.98 -3.76
CA LEU A 36 11.35 1.81 -2.96
C LEU A 36 10.09 1.88 -3.82
N VAL A 37 10.04 2.79 -4.80
CA VAL A 37 8.93 2.84 -5.76
C VAL A 37 8.84 1.55 -6.56
N GLY A 38 9.94 1.04 -7.10
CA GLY A 38 9.96 -0.22 -7.84
C GLY A 38 9.43 -1.39 -7.01
N GLY A 39 9.86 -1.50 -5.74
CA GLY A 39 9.37 -2.53 -4.82
C GLY A 39 7.89 -2.40 -4.49
N TRP A 40 7.41 -1.18 -4.27
CA TRP A 40 6.00 -0.92 -3.99
C TRP A 40 5.10 -1.27 -5.19
N VAL A 41 5.51 -0.86 -6.40
CA VAL A 41 4.77 -1.15 -7.64
C VAL A 41 4.72 -2.66 -7.93
N GLU A 42 5.83 -3.38 -7.77
CA GLU A 42 5.86 -4.82 -7.99
C GLU A 42 4.99 -5.57 -6.96
N GLY A 43 5.00 -5.12 -5.70
CA GLY A 43 4.14 -5.67 -4.66
C GLY A 43 2.64 -5.49 -4.98
N LEU A 44 2.24 -4.31 -5.44
CA LEU A 44 0.87 -4.04 -5.86
C LEU A 44 0.49 -4.83 -7.12
N TYR A 45 1.39 -4.92 -8.10
CA TYR A 45 1.18 -5.72 -9.31
C TYR A 45 0.93 -7.19 -8.98
N ILE A 46 1.76 -7.81 -8.14
CA ILE A 46 1.57 -9.22 -7.75
C ILE A 46 0.23 -9.39 -7.02
N ALA A 47 -0.10 -8.47 -6.09
CA ALA A 47 -1.36 -8.54 -5.34
C ALA A 47 -2.58 -8.44 -6.27
N THR A 48 -2.58 -7.50 -7.22
CA THR A 48 -3.67 -7.33 -8.20
C THR A 48 -3.81 -8.55 -9.12
N LYS A 49 -2.70 -9.15 -9.58
CA LYS A 49 -2.75 -10.40 -10.37
C LYS A 49 -3.31 -11.57 -9.58
N ILE A 50 -2.92 -11.73 -8.31
CA ILE A 50 -3.46 -12.79 -7.44
C ILE A 50 -4.96 -12.58 -7.22
N ALA A 51 -5.39 -11.35 -6.93
CA ALA A 51 -6.80 -11.01 -6.74
C ALA A 51 -7.65 -11.26 -8.01
N ARG A 52 -7.11 -11.05 -9.21
CA ARG A 52 -7.80 -11.38 -10.47
C ARG A 52 -7.85 -12.89 -10.77
N ALA A 53 -6.88 -13.65 -10.30
CA ALA A 53 -6.73 -15.07 -10.61
C ALA A 53 -7.52 -15.99 -9.67
N THR A 54 -8.08 -15.47 -8.57
CA THR A 54 -8.78 -16.28 -7.57
C THR A 54 -10.11 -15.63 -7.20
N ASP A 55 -11.20 -16.35 -7.46
CA ASP A 55 -12.52 -15.94 -7.00
C ASP A 55 -12.54 -15.91 -5.46
N GLN A 56 -12.99 -14.80 -4.87
CA GLN A 56 -13.23 -14.63 -3.41
C GLN A 56 -11.99 -14.57 -2.49
N ASN A 57 -10.96 -13.79 -2.83
CA ASN A 57 -9.87 -13.52 -1.89
C ASN A 57 -10.01 -12.16 -1.19
N SER A 58 -11.04 -12.02 -0.34
CA SER A 58 -11.31 -10.78 0.41
C SER A 58 -10.09 -10.31 1.20
N GLU A 59 -9.27 -11.22 1.74
CA GLU A 59 -8.04 -10.87 2.45
C GLU A 59 -7.00 -10.18 1.55
N ILE A 60 -6.85 -10.62 0.30
CA ILE A 60 -5.95 -9.95 -0.65
C ILE A 60 -6.52 -8.59 -1.05
N ILE A 61 -7.84 -8.49 -1.25
CA ILE A 61 -8.49 -7.21 -1.55
C ILE A 61 -8.29 -6.21 -0.40
N ASP A 62 -8.50 -6.63 0.84
CA ASP A 62 -8.25 -5.78 2.03
C ASP A 62 -6.79 -5.32 2.11
N ARG A 63 -5.84 -6.22 1.80
CA ARG A 63 -4.41 -5.86 1.74
C ARG A 63 -4.14 -4.82 0.65
N ILE A 64 -4.74 -4.96 -0.53
CA ILE A 64 -4.61 -3.99 -1.63
C ILE A 64 -5.15 -2.63 -1.21
N VAL A 65 -6.32 -2.60 -0.53
CA VAL A 65 -6.89 -1.36 0.00
C VAL A 65 -5.97 -0.72 1.06
N HIS A 66 -5.41 -1.52 1.96
CA HIS A 66 -4.51 -1.02 3.01
C HIS A 66 -3.20 -0.41 2.46
N GLN A 67 -2.73 -0.84 1.28
CA GLN A 67 -1.56 -0.24 0.62
C GLN A 67 -1.74 1.24 0.26
N ARG A 68 -2.97 1.77 0.28
CA ARG A 68 -3.26 3.22 0.20
C ARG A 68 -2.43 4.03 1.19
N LEU A 69 -2.26 3.52 2.41
CA LEU A 69 -1.56 4.23 3.48
C LEU A 69 -0.06 4.33 3.18
N SER A 70 0.56 3.23 2.72
CA SER A 70 1.98 3.24 2.37
C SER A 70 2.26 4.05 1.10
N LEU A 71 1.30 4.12 0.16
CA LEU A 71 1.40 5.00 -1.01
C LEU A 71 1.53 6.48 -0.63
N ALA A 72 0.74 6.94 0.35
CA ALA A 72 0.81 8.32 0.81
C ALA A 72 2.20 8.64 1.38
N THR A 73 2.74 7.74 2.21
CA THR A 73 4.09 7.87 2.76
C THR A 73 5.15 7.87 1.66
N LEU A 74 5.00 7.01 0.66
CA LEU A 74 5.93 6.91 -0.47
C LEU A 74 5.93 8.21 -1.30
N ILE A 75 4.76 8.78 -1.59
CA ILE A 75 4.65 10.06 -2.30
C ILE A 75 5.34 11.17 -1.50
N SER A 76 5.05 11.31 -0.21
CA SER A 76 5.68 12.34 0.63
C SER A 76 7.19 12.20 0.70
N LEU A 77 7.72 10.97 0.74
CA LEU A 77 9.16 10.73 0.67
C LEU A 77 9.75 11.22 -0.66
N LEU A 78 9.10 10.95 -1.79
CA LEU A 78 9.59 11.35 -3.11
C LEU A 78 9.51 12.87 -3.34
N GLU A 79 8.52 13.53 -2.76
CA GLU A 79 8.39 15.00 -2.81
C GLU A 79 9.59 15.72 -2.18
N GLU A 80 10.30 15.10 -1.21
CA GLU A 80 11.54 15.65 -0.64
C GLU A 80 12.69 15.74 -1.66
N TYR A 81 12.61 15.00 -2.76
CA TYR A 81 13.66 14.91 -3.78
C TYR A 81 13.18 15.32 -5.18
N GLU A 82 11.94 15.82 -5.32
CA GLU A 82 11.32 16.17 -6.61
C GLU A 82 12.16 17.19 -7.41
N ASP A 83 12.73 18.19 -6.73
CA ASP A 83 13.55 19.24 -7.35
C ASP A 83 15.00 18.80 -7.64
N ASN A 84 15.44 17.66 -7.08
CA ASN A 84 16.84 17.22 -7.11
C ASN A 84 17.10 16.13 -8.17
N ASP A 85 16.09 15.35 -8.57
CA ASP A 85 16.26 14.24 -9.53
C ASP A 85 15.05 14.13 -10.49
N GLU A 86 15.34 14.23 -11.79
CA GLU A 86 14.33 14.15 -12.86
C GLU A 86 13.60 12.79 -12.89
N ASN A 87 14.29 11.70 -12.51
CA ASN A 87 13.67 10.38 -12.44
C ASN A 87 12.63 10.36 -11.31
N VAL A 88 12.93 10.94 -10.15
CA VAL A 88 11.96 11.06 -9.04
C VAL A 88 10.75 11.90 -9.47
N SER A 89 11.00 13.05 -10.11
CA SER A 89 9.95 13.92 -10.64
C SER A 89 9.03 13.19 -11.64
N SER A 90 9.59 12.29 -12.46
CA SER A 90 8.83 11.52 -13.45
C SER A 90 7.91 10.43 -12.85
N LEU A 91 8.20 9.97 -11.63
CA LEU A 91 7.45 8.90 -10.94
C LEU A 91 6.26 9.45 -10.15
N LEU A 92 6.38 10.66 -9.60
CA LEU A 92 5.34 11.29 -8.78
C LEU A 92 3.96 11.39 -9.48
N PRO A 93 3.86 11.78 -10.76
CA PRO A 93 2.59 11.81 -11.47
C PRO A 93 1.89 10.45 -11.52
N GLU A 94 2.64 9.36 -11.71
CA GLU A 94 2.08 8.00 -11.78
C GLU A 94 1.59 7.54 -10.40
N LEU A 95 2.36 7.79 -9.34
CA LEU A 95 1.96 7.49 -7.97
C LEU A 95 0.72 8.29 -7.56
N ARG A 96 0.66 9.58 -7.92
CA ARG A 96 -0.52 10.44 -7.68
C ARG A 96 -1.74 9.95 -8.46
N ALA A 97 -1.58 9.43 -9.67
CA ALA A 97 -2.67 8.83 -10.43
C ALA A 97 -3.22 7.57 -9.75
N ILE A 98 -2.35 6.69 -9.24
CA ILE A 98 -2.78 5.53 -8.44
C ILE A 98 -3.47 5.97 -7.15
N LYS A 99 -2.95 7.01 -6.48
CA LYS A 99 -3.59 7.58 -5.28
C LYS A 99 -5.00 8.08 -5.58
N ALA A 100 -5.22 8.74 -6.72
CA ALA A 100 -6.54 9.21 -7.12
C ALA A 100 -7.54 8.07 -7.30
N ILE A 101 -7.09 6.88 -7.74
CA ILE A 101 -7.93 5.67 -7.80
C ILE A 101 -8.25 5.17 -6.39
N TYR A 102 -7.26 5.13 -5.50
CA TYR A 102 -7.46 4.77 -4.10
C TYR A 102 -8.43 5.71 -3.37
N ASP A 103 -8.42 7.00 -3.68
CA ASP A 103 -9.32 7.99 -3.08
C ASP A 103 -10.80 7.78 -3.47
N LYS A 104 -11.07 7.02 -4.55
CA LYS A 104 -12.44 6.60 -4.93
C LYS A 104 -12.97 5.45 -4.07
N ILE A 105 -12.11 4.74 -3.34
CA ILE A 105 -12.51 3.63 -2.47
C ILE A 105 -13.19 4.23 -1.24
N GLN A 106 -14.52 4.11 -1.19
CA GLN A 106 -15.26 4.46 0.01
C GLN A 106 -15.01 3.40 1.07
N VAL A 107 -14.25 3.75 2.11
CA VAL A 107 -14.23 2.97 3.34
C VAL A 107 -15.59 3.17 3.99
N ALA A 108 -16.51 2.23 3.77
CA ALA A 108 -17.73 2.15 4.56
C ALA A 108 -17.31 1.83 5.99
N SER A 109 -17.12 2.84 6.84
CA SER A 109 -17.04 2.62 8.28
C SER A 109 -18.38 2.02 8.71
N SER A 110 -18.43 0.71 8.95
CA SER A 110 -19.54 0.13 9.68
C SER A 110 -19.55 0.75 11.07
N ASP A 111 -20.72 1.12 11.58
CA ASP A 111 -20.90 1.60 12.94
C ASP A 111 -20.16 0.71 13.95
N ILE A 112 -19.40 1.33 14.86
CA ILE A 112 -18.78 0.63 15.99
C ILE A 112 -19.92 0.15 16.89
N VAL A 113 -20.34 -1.11 16.74
CA VAL A 113 -21.33 -1.71 17.63
C VAL A 113 -20.57 -2.26 18.84
N ALA A 114 -20.66 -1.55 19.97
CA ALA A 114 -20.22 -2.08 21.24
C ALA A 114 -21.22 -3.15 21.71
N GLU A 115 -20.87 -4.42 21.57
CA GLU A 115 -21.63 -5.51 22.16
C GLU A 115 -21.11 -5.78 23.57
N THR A 116 -21.97 -5.58 24.57
CA THR A 116 -21.69 -5.93 25.97
C THR A 116 -22.10 -7.38 26.20
N ASP A 117 -21.13 -8.26 26.42
CA ASP A 117 -21.36 -9.63 26.84
C ASP A 117 -21.75 -9.62 28.34
N ALA A 118 -23.04 -9.88 28.61
CA ALA A 118 -23.65 -9.74 29.94
C ALA A 118 -23.20 -10.81 30.94
N GLU A 119 -22.51 -11.88 30.51
CA GLU A 119 -22.03 -12.95 31.40
C GLU A 119 -20.57 -12.73 31.87
N SER A 120 -19.73 -12.05 31.09
CA SER A 120 -18.30 -11.88 31.40
C SER A 120 -17.89 -10.47 31.85
N GLY A 121 -18.80 -9.49 31.77
CA GLY A 121 -18.53 -8.10 32.18
C GLY A 121 -17.44 -7.40 31.35
N LYS A 122 -17.11 -7.94 30.18
CA LYS A 122 -16.11 -7.38 29.25
C LYS A 122 -16.81 -6.68 28.09
N THR A 123 -16.51 -5.40 27.91
CA THR A 123 -16.87 -4.66 26.70
C THR A 123 -15.92 -5.07 25.58
N ILE A 124 -16.44 -5.73 24.53
CA ILE A 124 -15.65 -6.01 23.32
C ILE A 124 -16.02 -4.96 22.27
N ILE A 125 -15.07 -4.07 22.00
CA ILE A 125 -15.19 -3.14 20.87
C ILE A 125 -14.81 -3.93 19.61
N LYS A 126 -15.81 -4.37 18.85
CA LYS A 126 -15.60 -4.95 17.51
C LYS A 126 -15.66 -3.80 16.50
N SER A 127 -14.53 -3.46 15.89
CA SER A 127 -14.49 -2.57 14.73
C SER A 127 -14.39 -3.45 13.48
N ASN A 128 -15.49 -3.59 12.74
CA ASN A 128 -15.52 -4.37 11.50
C ASN A 128 -15.40 -3.41 10.31
N THR A 129 -14.20 -2.88 10.06
CA THR A 129 -14.00 -1.98 8.91
C THR A 129 -14.05 -2.78 7.60
N GLU A 130 -15.25 -3.05 7.07
CA GLU A 130 -15.42 -3.63 5.74
C GLU A 130 -15.13 -2.56 4.69
N SER A 131 -13.87 -2.50 4.26
CA SER A 131 -13.47 -1.61 3.17
C SER A 131 -13.87 -2.23 1.84
N SER A 132 -15.10 -1.97 1.37
CA SER A 132 -15.55 -2.51 0.09
C SER A 132 -15.01 -1.68 -1.09
N ILE A 133 -14.18 -2.29 -1.94
CA ILE A 133 -13.82 -1.72 -3.25
C ILE A 133 -14.84 -2.16 -4.31
N SER A 134 -15.34 -1.23 -5.12
CA SER A 134 -16.19 -1.58 -6.26
C SER A 134 -15.37 -2.29 -7.34
N PRO A 135 -15.93 -3.29 -8.06
CA PRO A 135 -15.22 -4.00 -9.14
C PRO A 135 -14.62 -3.07 -10.20
N GLU A 136 -15.28 -1.95 -10.51
CA GLU A 136 -14.84 -0.98 -11.50
C GLU A 136 -13.56 -0.25 -11.04
N VAL A 137 -13.53 0.22 -9.80
CA VAL A 137 -12.35 0.87 -9.20
C VAL A 137 -11.21 -0.14 -9.04
N PHE A 138 -11.51 -1.40 -8.72
CA PHE A 138 -10.51 -2.45 -8.65
C PHE A 138 -9.87 -2.73 -10.02
N GLU A 139 -10.66 -2.82 -11.09
CA GLU A 139 -10.13 -2.99 -12.44
C GLU A 139 -9.33 -1.76 -12.89
N GLU A 140 -9.79 -0.55 -12.58
CA GLU A 140 -9.04 0.69 -12.84
C GLU A 140 -7.66 0.67 -12.15
N LEU A 141 -7.61 0.23 -10.90
CA LEU A 141 -6.37 0.07 -10.15
C LEU A 141 -5.44 -0.97 -10.79
N CYS A 142 -5.98 -2.10 -11.25
CA CYS A 142 -5.21 -3.14 -11.93
C CYS A 142 -4.58 -2.61 -13.22
N VAL A 143 -5.39 -1.96 -14.07
CA VAL A 143 -4.92 -1.40 -15.35
C VAL A 143 -3.84 -0.35 -15.11
N LYS A 144 -4.05 0.57 -14.17
CA LYS A 144 -3.06 1.63 -13.90
C LYS A 144 -1.76 1.07 -13.32
N THR A 145 -1.84 0.02 -12.49
CA THR A 145 -0.66 -0.67 -11.95
C THR A 145 0.12 -1.38 -13.06
N ASP A 146 -0.57 -2.05 -13.99
CA ASP A 146 0.04 -2.71 -15.15
C ASP A 146 0.79 -1.69 -16.03
N GLU A 147 0.14 -0.57 -16.36
CA GLU A 147 0.74 0.53 -17.15
C GLU A 147 2.01 1.07 -16.47
N PHE A 148 1.93 1.35 -15.17
CA PHE A 148 3.05 1.94 -14.45
C PHE A 148 4.23 0.96 -14.37
N ARG A 149 3.97 -0.32 -14.09
CA ARG A 149 5.02 -1.35 -14.08
C ARG A 149 5.68 -1.48 -15.45
N THR A 150 4.91 -1.52 -16.54
CA THR A 150 5.47 -1.60 -17.90
C THR A 150 6.39 -0.42 -18.19
N LYS A 151 6.04 0.79 -17.74
CA LYS A 151 6.87 1.99 -17.88
C LYS A 151 8.18 1.93 -17.08
N ILE A 152 8.21 1.22 -15.94
CA ILE A 152 9.44 1.06 -15.13
C ILE A 152 10.39 0.00 -15.72
N VAL A 153 9.84 -1.04 -16.36
CA VAL A 153 10.61 -2.20 -16.83
C VAL A 153 11.07 -2.06 -18.30
N SER A 154 10.42 -1.19 -19.08
CA SER A 154 10.73 -0.95 -20.51
C SER A 154 11.82 0.10 -20.70
#